data_AF-A0A958F449-F1
#
_entry.id   AF-A0A958F449-F1
#
_cell.length_a   1.000
_cell.length_b   1.000
_cell.length_c   1.000
_cell.angle_alpha   90.00
_cell.angle_beta   90.00
_cell.angle_gamma   90.00
#
_symmetry.space_group_name_H-M   'P 1'
#
loop_
_entity.id
_entity.type
_entity.pdbx_description
1 polymer ?
#
loop_
_entity_poly.entity_id
_entity_poly.type
_entity_poly.pdbx_seq_one_letter_code
_entity_poly.pdbx_strand_id
1 'polypeptide(L)'
;LEQLAGRLPSNMEILHTLANAAAFRQDEIAAEKYYRKILDHDPNDPEALVNLAYLYTQNDFQLDKARRYFRRYLDLTPDAPDREAIEGIVASLSETAGN
;
A
#
# COMPACT_ATOMS: atom_id res chain seq x y z
N LEU A 1 -23.09 28.94 17.00
CA LEU A 1 -22.73 28.72 15.58
C LEU A 1 -21.44 27.89 15.50
N GLU A 2 -21.39 26.72 16.15
CA GLU A 2 -20.15 25.92 16.31
C GLU A 2 -20.35 24.44 15.91
N GLN A 3 -21.23 24.15 14.94
CA GLN A 3 -21.58 22.77 14.57
C GLN A 3 -21.26 22.38 13.12
N LEU A 4 -20.32 23.07 12.45
CA LEU A 4 -19.97 22.76 11.06
C LEU A 4 -18.46 22.69 10.80
N ALA A 5 -17.66 22.33 11.80
CA ALA A 5 -16.31 21.77 11.57
C ALA A 5 -16.37 20.24 11.35
N GLY A 6 -17.56 19.71 11.05
CA GLY A 6 -17.80 18.30 10.82
C GLY A 6 -17.29 17.85 9.46
N ARG A 7 -16.25 17.00 9.50
CA ARG A 7 -15.82 16.10 8.40
C ARG A 7 -15.23 16.79 7.18
N LEU A 8 -14.29 17.72 7.36
CA LEU A 8 -13.28 17.86 6.33
C LEU A 8 -12.33 16.65 6.48
N PRO A 9 -12.30 15.73 5.50
CA PRO A 9 -11.37 14.61 5.57
C PRO A 9 -9.96 15.17 5.73
N SER A 10 -9.21 14.61 6.67
CA SER A 10 -7.83 15.03 6.90
C SER A 10 -7.01 14.84 5.61
N ASN A 11 -5.89 15.55 5.46
CA ASN A 11 -5.05 15.40 4.27
C ASN A 11 -4.68 13.92 4.00
N MET A 12 -4.55 13.10 5.05
CA MET A 12 -4.30 11.65 4.93
C MET A 12 -5.53 10.87 4.45
N GLU A 13 -6.72 11.17 4.98
CA GLU A 13 -7.96 10.50 4.56
C GLU A 13 -8.30 10.80 3.09
N ILE A 14 -8.05 12.04 2.64
CA ILE A 14 -8.18 12.41 1.22
C ILE A 14 -7.17 11.65 0.38
N LEU A 15 -5.91 11.56 0.82
CA LEU A 15 -4.87 10.84 0.08
C LEU A 15 -5.20 9.35 -0.04
N HIS A 16 -5.69 8.70 1.01
CA HIS A 16 -6.16 7.31 0.98
C HIS A 16 -7.30 7.13 -0.02
N THR A 17 -8.30 8.01 0.04
CA THR A 17 -9.41 8.00 -0.91
C THR A 17 -8.93 8.16 -2.36
N LEU A 18 -8.01 9.09 -2.61
CA LEU A 18 -7.45 9.32 -3.95
C LEU A 18 -6.60 8.15 -4.44
N ALA A 19 -5.80 7.54 -3.56
CA ALA A 19 -4.98 6.38 -3.87
C ALA A 19 -5.85 5.17 -4.23
N ASN A 20 -6.86 4.88 -3.40
CA ASN A 20 -7.80 3.79 -3.60
C ASN A 20 -8.63 4.01 -4.89
N ALA A 21 -9.09 5.24 -5.14
CA ALA A 21 -9.82 5.58 -6.36
C ALA A 21 -8.95 5.53 -7.63
N ALA A 22 -7.65 5.81 -7.52
CA ALA A 22 -6.71 5.64 -8.63
C ALA A 22 -6.44 4.16 -8.89
N ALA A 23 -6.19 3.37 -7.84
CA ALA A 23 -5.98 1.93 -7.94
C ALA A 23 -7.20 1.22 -8.54
N PHE A 24 -8.42 1.57 -8.12
CA PHE A 24 -9.67 1.04 -8.69
C PHE A 24 -9.82 1.35 -10.18
N ARG A 25 -9.31 2.51 -10.63
CA ARG A 25 -9.30 2.91 -12.04
C ARG A 25 -8.13 2.32 -12.83
N GLN A 26 -7.29 1.49 -12.20
CA GLN A 26 -6.04 0.96 -12.76
C GLN A 26 -5.09 2.07 -13.25
N ASP A 27 -5.20 3.28 -12.66
CA ASP A 27 -4.24 4.35 -12.89
C ASP A 27 -3.07 4.14 -11.94
N GLU A 28 -2.19 3.22 -12.34
CA GLU A 28 -1.04 2.77 -11.54
C GLU A 28 -0.12 3.95 -11.17
N ILE A 29 0.08 4.88 -12.10
CA ILE A 29 0.93 6.06 -11.89
C ILE A 29 0.35 6.96 -10.81
N ALA A 30 -0.96 7.24 -10.85
CA ALA A 30 -1.61 8.04 -9.84
C ALA A 30 -1.68 7.31 -8.49
N ALA A 31 -1.99 6.02 -8.50
CA ALA A 31 -2.06 5.19 -7.29
C ALA A 31 -0.69 5.17 -6.57
N GLU A 32 0.39 4.86 -7.28
CA GLU A 32 1.76 4.89 -6.74
C GLU A 32 2.06 6.27 -6.14
N LYS A 33 1.76 7.34 -6.88
CA LYS A 33 2.01 8.72 -6.42
C LYS A 33 1.29 9.04 -5.11
N TYR A 34 0.03 8.62 -4.95
CA TYR A 34 -0.72 8.92 -3.73
C TYR A 34 -0.30 8.04 -2.56
N TYR A 35 -0.09 6.74 -2.75
CA TYR A 35 0.44 5.87 -1.70
C TYR A 35 1.82 6.31 -1.22
N ARG A 36 2.71 6.73 -2.13
CA ARG A 36 4.01 7.28 -1.75
C ARG A 36 3.88 8.54 -0.92
N LYS A 37 2.95 9.44 -1.24
CA LYS A 37 2.68 10.62 -0.40
C LYS A 37 2.19 10.23 0.99
N ILE A 38 1.34 9.21 1.11
CA ILE A 38 0.92 8.71 2.42
C ILE A 38 2.16 8.25 3.19
N LEU A 39 3.03 7.45 2.57
CA LEU A 39 4.27 6.97 3.20
C LEU A 39 5.30 8.06 3.50
N ASP A 40 5.30 9.17 2.77
CA ASP A 40 6.13 10.34 3.09
C ASP A 40 5.66 11.03 4.39
N HIS A 41 4.36 10.93 4.71
CA HIS A 41 3.75 11.52 5.91
C HIS A 41 3.70 10.53 7.09
N ASP A 42 3.25 9.31 6.84
CA ASP A 42 3.28 8.18 7.77
C ASP A 42 4.01 7.00 7.11
N PRO A 43 5.32 6.85 7.38
CA PRO A 43 6.10 5.76 6.81
C PRO A 43 5.60 4.35 7.18
N ASN A 44 4.80 4.22 8.24
CA ASN A 44 4.33 2.94 8.77
C ASN A 44 2.83 2.72 8.50
N ASP A 45 2.21 3.48 7.60
CA ASP A 45 0.81 3.27 7.23
C ASP A 45 0.62 1.88 6.58
N PRO A 46 -0.06 0.92 7.23
CA PRO A 46 -0.12 -0.45 6.74
C PRO A 46 -0.89 -0.59 5.41
N GLU A 47 -1.95 0.21 5.23
CA GLU A 47 -2.79 0.19 4.02
C GLU A 47 -1.99 0.67 2.81
N ALA A 48 -1.25 1.76 2.94
CA ALA A 48 -0.39 2.26 1.87
C ALA A 48 0.76 1.30 1.56
N LEU A 49 1.36 0.66 2.58
CA LEU A 49 2.42 -0.34 2.38
C LEU A 49 1.92 -1.54 1.57
N VAL A 50 0.79 -2.14 1.97
CA VAL A 50 0.27 -3.34 1.30
C VAL A 50 -0.26 -3.04 -0.10
N ASN A 51 -0.97 -1.92 -0.29
CA ASN A 51 -1.52 -1.55 -1.59
C ASN A 51 -0.42 -1.16 -2.59
N LEU A 52 0.62 -0.46 -2.13
CA LEU A 52 1.78 -0.14 -2.97
C LEU A 52 2.58 -1.41 -3.31
N ALA A 53 2.66 -2.36 -2.38
CA ALA A 53 3.29 -3.65 -2.65
C ALA A 53 2.54 -4.43 -3.73
N TYR A 54 1.20 -4.54 -3.63
CA TYR A 54 0.37 -5.15 -4.66
C TYR A 54 0.55 -4.48 -6.02
N LEU A 55 0.56 -3.15 -6.06
CA LEU A 55 0.79 -2.40 -7.30
C LEU A 55 2.14 -2.79 -7.94
N TYR A 56 3.19 -2.92 -7.15
CA TYR A 56 4.51 -3.34 -7.65
C TYR A 56 4.58 -4.80 -8.06
N THR A 57 3.67 -5.69 -7.60
CA THR A 57 3.60 -7.06 -8.12
C THR A 57 3.09 -7.14 -9.55
N GLN A 58 2.37 -6.11 -10.02
CA GLN A 58 1.87 -6.05 -11.40
C GLN A 58 2.98 -5.71 -12.41
N ASN A 59 4.16 -5.31 -11.91
CA ASN A 59 5.30 -4.93 -12.73
C ASN A 59 6.52 -5.79 -12.35
N ASP A 60 6.92 -6.70 -13.24
CA ASP A 60 8.01 -7.66 -13.04
C ASP A 60 9.35 -7.00 -12.68
N PHE A 61 9.57 -5.74 -13.06
CA PHE A 61 10.80 -5.01 -12.72
C PHE A 61 10.80 -4.43 -11.30
N GLN A 62 9.69 -4.53 -10.56
CA GLN A 62 9.53 -3.94 -9.23
C GLN A 62 9.22 -4.96 -8.12
N LEU A 63 9.37 -6.26 -8.41
CA LEU A 63 9.11 -7.35 -7.44
C LEU A 63 9.93 -7.21 -6.14
N ASP A 64 11.16 -6.69 -6.23
CA ASP A 64 11.99 -6.41 -5.06
C ASP A 64 11.39 -5.35 -4.14
N LYS A 65 10.78 -4.31 -4.71
CA LYS A 65 10.08 -3.28 -3.94
C LYS A 65 8.82 -3.87 -3.31
N ALA A 66 8.02 -4.61 -4.09
CA ALA A 66 6.82 -5.29 -3.60
C ALA A 66 7.15 -6.12 -2.36
N ARG A 67 8.19 -6.96 -2.44
CA ARG A 67 8.65 -7.80 -1.34
C ARG A 67 9.03 -6.99 -0.09
N ARG A 68 9.75 -5.88 -0.25
CA ARG A 68 10.16 -5.03 0.89
C ARG A 68 8.95 -4.40 1.58
N TYR A 69 7.98 -3.90 0.82
CA TYR A 69 6.78 -3.30 1.37
C TYR A 69 5.87 -4.32 2.06
N PHE A 70 5.68 -5.51 1.47
CA PHE A 70 4.94 -6.59 2.12
C PHE A 70 5.58 -7.05 3.43
N ARG A 71 6.90 -7.21 3.48
CA ARG A 71 7.59 -7.56 4.74
C ARG A 71 7.35 -6.52 5.83
N ARG A 72 7.43 -5.25 5.47
CA ARG A 72 7.17 -4.16 6.41
C ARG A 72 5.72 -4.12 6.89
N TYR A 73 4.75 -4.41 6.01
CA TYR A 73 3.35 -4.60 6.40
C TYR A 73 3.23 -5.74 7.42
N LEU A 74 3.78 -6.92 7.13
CA LEU A 74 3.75 -8.10 8.01
C LEU A 74 4.39 -7.84 9.39
N ASP A 75 5.43 -7.00 9.45
CA ASP A 75 6.08 -6.61 10.70
C ASP A 75 5.19 -5.69 11.55
N LEU A 76 4.40 -4.82 10.90
CA LEU A 76 3.52 -3.85 11.56
C LEU A 76 2.15 -4.44 11.93
N THR A 77 1.69 -5.45 11.19
CA THR A 77 0.38 -6.07 11.36
C THR A 77 0.50 -7.58 11.61
N PRO A 78 1.02 -7.99 12.79
CA PRO A 78 1.22 -9.40 13.12
C PRO A 78 -0.08 -10.22 13.14
N ASP A 79 -1.20 -9.58 13.44
CA ASP A 79 -2.52 -10.22 13.57
C ASP A 79 -3.44 -9.94 12.37
N ALA A 80 -2.89 -9.47 11.24
CA ALA A 80 -3.71 -9.17 10.05
C ALA A 80 -4.38 -10.44 9.50
N PRO A 81 -5.68 -10.37 9.14
CA PRO A 81 -6.40 -11.55 8.66
C PRO A 81 -5.88 -12.05 7.31
N ASP A 82 -5.25 -11.17 6.51
CA ASP A 82 -4.65 -11.47 5.22
C ASP A 82 -3.16 -11.84 5.32
N ARG A 83 -2.60 -11.91 6.53
CA ARG A 83 -1.17 -12.19 6.78
C ARG A 83 -0.66 -13.40 6.00
N GLU A 84 -1.32 -14.55 6.14
CA GLU A 84 -0.91 -15.81 5.52
C GLU A 84 -0.86 -15.71 3.99
N ALA A 85 -1.82 -14.97 3.40
CA ALA A 85 -1.83 -14.70 1.96
C ALA A 85 -0.64 -13.83 1.54
N ILE A 86 -0.33 -12.78 2.30
CA ILE A 86 0.83 -11.91 2.02
C ILE A 86 2.16 -12.67 2.20
N GLU A 87 2.27 -13.55 3.20
CA GLU A 87 3.44 -14.42 3.38
C GLU A 87 3.64 -15.35 2.17
N GLY A 88 2.56 -15.94 1.65
CA GLY A 88 2.59 -16.74 0.43
C GLY A 88 3.06 -15.96 -0.80
N ILE A 89 2.61 -14.70 -0.95
CA ILE A 89 3.09 -13.81 -2.03
C ILE A 89 4.59 -13.51 -1.86
N VAL A 90 5.03 -13.17 -0.65
CA VAL A 90 6.45 -12.89 -0.39
C VAL A 90 7.35 -14.10 -0.68
N ALA A 91 6.87 -15.31 -0.40
CA ALA A 91 7.56 -16.55 -0.73
C ALA A 91 7.70 -16.74 -2.25
N SER A 92 6.62 -16.57 -3.01
CA SER A 92 6.64 -16.73 -4.48
C SER A 92 7.53 -15.68 -5.17
N LEU A 93 7.51 -14.44 -4.68
CA LEU A 93 8.41 -13.37 -5.15
C LEU A 93 9.90 -13.66 -4.88
N SER A 94 10.21 -14.56 -3.95
CA SER A 94 11.59 -14.95 -3.64
C SER A 94 12.08 -16.08 -4.55
N GLU A 95 11.18 -16.91 -5.08
CA GLU A 95 11.51 -17.99 -6.01
C GLU A 95 11.76 -17.48 -7.44
N THR A 96 11.09 -16.41 -7.87
CA THR A 96 11.23 -15.85 -9.22
C THR A 96 12.53 -15.11 -9.46
N ALA A 97 13.20 -14.61 -8.40
CA ALA A 97 14.48 -13.91 -8.51
C ALA A 97 15.70 -14.83 -8.59
N GLY A 98 15.49 -16.16 -8.51
CA GLY A 98 16.55 -17.17 -8.40
C GLY A 98 16.82 -18.02 -9.65
N ASN A 99 16.15 -17.77 -10.78
CA ASN A 99 16.31 -18.54 -12.03
C ASN A 99 16.86 -17.71 -13.18
#